data_AF-A0A2G5C8D8-F1
#
_entry.id   AF-A0A2G5C8D8-F1
#
_cell.length_a   1.000
_cell.length_b   1.000
_cell.length_c   1.000
_cell.angle_alpha   90.00
_cell.angle_beta   90.00
_cell.angle_gamma   90.00
#
_symmetry.space_group_name_H-M   'P 1'
#
loop_
_entity.id
_entity.type
_entity.pdbx_description
1 polymer ?
#
loop_
_entity_poly.entity_id
_entity_poly.type
_entity_poly.pdbx_seq_one_letter_code
_entity_poly.pdbx_strand_id
1 'polypeptide(L)'
;METLVAVVVVAFLLFTINHSHCFNHHRRSQLQRNSLCAELIQPSGYPCTEHTVETKDGYLLGLQRVSSSHGGGDKNAKPTGPPVLLQHGLFMAGDAWFLNSNEQSLGFILADHGFDVWVGNVRGTHWSHGHTTLSVRDKDFWDWSWQELALYDLAEMINFVYSTTNSKIFFVGHSQGTIMALAAFTQPEIVDMVEAAALLCPISYLGHISSQFVLRLVGMHLDQMLIAMGIHQLNFRSDFSVRIMDSICDDEHMDCSNLLTSITGVLFSFPNCVFIFFASVLSLRFTVWIEHKSWYDNPKQFILPSY
;
A
#
# COMPACT_ATOMS: atom_id res chain seq x y z
N MET A 1 23.45 -0.31 -25.87
CA MET A 1 22.34 -1.19 -25.45
C MET A 1 21.37 -0.42 -24.57
N GLU A 2 21.84 0.28 -23.54
CA GLU A 2 21.01 1.14 -22.66
C GLU A 2 20.28 2.27 -23.40
N THR A 3 20.95 2.94 -24.35
CA THR A 3 20.33 3.97 -25.19
C THR A 3 19.27 3.40 -26.14
N LEU A 4 19.39 2.13 -26.52
CA LEU A 4 18.45 1.48 -27.45
C LEU A 4 17.16 1.08 -26.73
N VAL A 5 17.25 0.59 -25.49
CA VAL A 5 16.09 0.26 -24.66
C VAL A 5 15.32 1.51 -24.26
N ALA A 6 16.00 2.59 -23.85
CA ALA A 6 15.35 3.86 -23.56
C ALA A 6 14.67 4.46 -24.80
N VAL A 7 15.29 4.36 -25.98
CA VAL A 7 14.69 4.79 -27.24
C VAL A 7 13.52 3.89 -27.64
N VAL A 8 13.56 2.58 -27.38
CA VAL A 8 12.44 1.67 -27.68
C VAL A 8 11.26 1.93 -26.74
N VAL A 9 11.49 2.14 -25.44
CA VAL A 9 10.43 2.47 -24.47
C VAL A 9 9.82 3.83 -24.78
N VAL A 10 10.64 4.86 -25.03
CA VAL A 10 10.15 6.20 -25.42
C VAL A 10 9.47 6.17 -26.79
N ALA A 11 10.00 5.43 -27.78
CA ALA A 11 9.37 5.29 -29.09
C ALA A 11 8.05 4.52 -29.03
N PHE A 12 7.93 3.48 -28.17
CA PHE A 12 6.67 2.77 -27.96
C PHE A 12 5.63 3.65 -27.27
N LEU A 13 6.05 4.42 -26.25
CA LEU A 13 5.19 5.39 -25.59
C LEU A 13 4.71 6.47 -26.56
N LEU A 14 5.59 6.99 -27.43
CA LEU A 14 5.24 7.94 -28.49
C LEU A 14 4.35 7.33 -29.60
N PHE A 15 4.53 6.04 -29.94
CA PHE A 15 3.73 5.36 -30.97
C PHE A 15 2.27 5.18 -30.56
N THR A 16 1.99 5.05 -29.25
CA THR A 16 0.62 4.91 -28.72
C THR A 16 -0.15 6.23 -28.62
N ILE A 17 0.54 7.38 -28.60
CA ILE A 17 -0.10 8.72 -28.65
C ILE A 17 -0.75 8.97 -30.02
N ASN A 18 -0.30 8.28 -31.08
CA ASN A 18 -0.81 8.46 -32.45
C ASN A 18 -2.02 7.59 -32.81
N HIS A 19 -2.49 6.72 -31.91
CA HIS A 19 -3.71 5.93 -32.14
C HIS A 19 -4.87 6.40 -31.27
N SER A 20 -5.34 7.62 -31.57
CA SER A 20 -6.63 8.13 -31.12
C SER A 20 -7.78 7.37 -31.78
N HIS A 21 -8.02 6.11 -31.40
CA HIS A 21 -9.29 5.46 -31.68
C HIS A 21 -10.29 5.80 -30.59
N CYS A 22 -11.11 6.80 -30.90
CA CYS A 22 -12.38 7.10 -30.25
C CYS A 22 -13.20 5.80 -30.15
N PHE A 23 -13.40 5.28 -28.94
CA PHE A 23 -14.31 4.16 -28.70
C PHE A 23 -15.45 4.57 -27.78
N ASN A 24 -16.66 4.23 -28.24
CA ASN A 24 -17.94 4.72 -27.80
C ASN A 24 -18.22 4.54 -26.31
N HIS A 25 -18.85 5.60 -25.78
CA HIS A 25 -19.36 5.74 -24.43
C HIS A 25 -20.49 4.74 -24.15
N HIS A 26 -20.18 3.52 -23.72
CA HIS A 26 -21.16 2.69 -23.03
C HIS A 26 -21.25 3.12 -21.57
N ARG A 27 -22.38 3.74 -21.26
CA ARG A 27 -22.87 4.15 -19.94
C ARG A 27 -22.81 2.95 -18.97
N ARG A 28 -21.67 2.76 -18.30
CA ARG A 28 -21.51 1.82 -17.18
C ARG A 28 -22.21 2.45 -15.98
N SER A 29 -23.29 1.82 -15.55
CA SER A 29 -23.93 2.07 -14.26
C SER A 29 -22.87 2.10 -13.16
N GLN A 30 -23.07 2.95 -12.15
CA GLN A 30 -22.35 2.90 -10.89
C GLN A 30 -22.50 1.48 -10.31
N LEU A 31 -21.55 0.60 -10.60
CA LEU A 31 -21.38 -0.64 -9.85
C LEU A 31 -21.12 -0.21 -8.41
N GLN A 32 -22.02 -0.59 -7.51
CA GLN A 32 -21.80 -0.57 -6.07
C GLN A 32 -20.40 -1.17 -5.84
N ARG A 33 -19.42 -0.35 -5.43
CA ARG A 33 -18.14 -0.87 -4.96
C ARG A 33 -18.47 -1.57 -3.64
N ASN A 34 -18.36 -2.89 -3.62
CA ASN A 34 -18.49 -3.63 -2.37
C ASN A 34 -17.26 -3.32 -1.51
N SER A 35 -17.42 -3.37 -0.19
CA SER A 35 -16.37 -3.00 0.76
C SER A 35 -15.46 -4.18 1.08
N LEU A 36 -14.29 -3.96 1.70
CA LEU A 36 -13.38 -5.04 2.09
C LEU A 36 -14.08 -6.02 3.03
N CYS A 37 -14.86 -5.50 3.98
CA CYS A 37 -15.68 -6.32 4.86
C CYS A 37 -16.62 -7.25 4.08
N ALA A 38 -17.36 -6.72 3.10
CA ALA A 38 -18.35 -7.49 2.36
C ALA A 38 -17.73 -8.46 1.35
N GLU A 39 -16.61 -8.09 0.73
CA GLU A 39 -15.96 -8.90 -0.31
C GLU A 39 -15.14 -10.05 0.27
N LEU A 40 -14.46 -9.84 1.41
CA LEU A 40 -13.43 -10.78 1.89
C LEU A 40 -13.65 -11.27 3.32
N ILE A 41 -13.99 -10.38 4.27
CA ILE A 41 -13.93 -10.72 5.70
C ILE A 41 -15.21 -11.39 6.20
N GLN A 42 -16.38 -10.85 5.86
CA GLN A 42 -17.67 -11.40 6.24
C GLN A 42 -17.96 -12.77 5.61
N PRO A 43 -17.63 -13.03 4.33
CA PRO A 43 -17.75 -14.37 3.74
C PRO A 43 -16.92 -15.43 4.46
N SER A 44 -15.79 -15.04 5.07
CA SER A 44 -14.93 -15.92 5.87
C SER A 44 -15.46 -16.17 7.30
N GLY A 45 -16.60 -15.58 7.66
CA GLY A 45 -17.31 -15.83 8.92
C GLY A 45 -17.00 -14.84 10.05
N TYR A 46 -16.30 -13.74 9.79
CA TYR A 46 -15.92 -12.76 10.82
C TYR A 46 -16.77 -11.49 10.75
N PRO A 47 -17.26 -10.98 11.89
CA PRO A 47 -17.86 -9.65 11.95
C PRO A 47 -16.84 -8.58 11.54
N CYS A 48 -17.27 -7.65 10.70
CA CYS A 48 -16.44 -6.58 10.17
C CYS A 48 -17.25 -5.30 10.01
N THR A 49 -16.68 -4.19 10.47
CA THR A 49 -17.25 -2.83 10.32
C THR A 49 -16.27 -1.93 9.58
N GLU A 50 -16.82 -1.03 8.77
CA GLU A 50 -16.07 -0.07 7.95
C GLU A 50 -16.10 1.31 8.62
N HIS A 51 -14.96 1.98 8.62
CA HIS A 51 -14.78 3.33 9.15
C HIS A 51 -14.08 4.18 8.09
N THR A 52 -14.31 5.49 8.14
CA THR A 52 -13.60 6.45 7.30
C THR A 52 -12.88 7.44 8.18
N VAL A 53 -11.58 7.63 7.93
CA VAL A 53 -10.74 8.62 8.62
C VAL A 53 -10.39 9.71 7.63
N GLU A 54 -10.68 10.96 8.00
CA GLU A 54 -10.25 12.12 7.23
C GLU A 54 -8.89 12.59 7.73
N THR A 55 -7.93 12.71 6.83
CA THR A 55 -6.59 13.22 7.12
C THR A 55 -6.57 14.75 7.16
N LYS A 56 -5.55 15.33 7.80
CA LYS A 56 -5.38 16.80 7.89
C LYS A 56 -5.33 17.49 6.52
N ASP A 57 -4.84 16.80 5.49
CA ASP A 57 -4.77 17.29 4.13
C ASP A 57 -5.95 16.84 3.24
N GLY A 58 -6.97 16.19 3.82
CA GLY A 58 -8.28 16.00 3.19
C GLY A 58 -8.50 14.67 2.46
N TYR A 59 -7.56 13.71 2.53
CA TYR A 59 -7.78 12.35 2.07
C TYR A 59 -8.70 11.58 3.00
N LEU A 60 -9.57 10.75 2.41
CA LEU A 60 -10.54 9.91 3.09
C LEU A 60 -10.07 8.45 3.06
N LEU A 61 -9.55 7.97 4.19
CA LEU A 61 -8.96 6.64 4.34
C LEU A 61 -9.99 5.61 4.78
N GLY A 62 -9.92 4.40 4.23
CA GLY A 62 -10.74 3.29 4.68
C GLY A 62 -10.09 2.53 5.83
N LEU A 63 -10.84 2.27 6.90
CA LEU A 63 -10.41 1.46 8.03
C LEU A 63 -11.41 0.33 8.28
N GLN A 64 -10.92 -0.91 8.36
CA GLN A 64 -11.77 -2.04 8.74
C GLN A 64 -11.49 -2.42 10.20
N ARG A 65 -12.55 -2.68 10.96
CA ARG A 65 -12.48 -3.25 12.30
C ARG A 65 -13.09 -4.64 12.30
N VAL A 66 -12.27 -5.64 12.61
CA VAL A 66 -12.59 -7.06 12.59
C VAL A 66 -12.53 -7.62 14.01
N SER A 67 -13.49 -8.45 14.36
CA SER A 67 -13.57 -9.10 15.67
C SER A 67 -13.72 -10.61 15.55
N SER A 68 -13.44 -11.34 16.64
CA SER A 68 -13.65 -12.78 16.69
C SER A 68 -15.08 -13.18 16.32
N SER A 69 -15.22 -14.27 15.57
CA SER A 69 -16.49 -14.97 15.36
C SER A 69 -16.91 -15.83 16.55
N HIS A 70 -15.96 -16.17 17.44
CA HIS A 70 -16.12 -17.11 18.56
C HIS A 70 -16.65 -16.46 19.86
N GLY A 71 -16.89 -15.14 19.86
CA GLY A 71 -17.61 -14.45 20.93
C GLY A 71 -19.10 -14.71 20.81
N GLY A 72 -19.61 -15.66 21.59
CA GLY A 72 -20.97 -16.20 21.49
C GLY A 72 -22.07 -15.16 21.28
N GLY A 73 -22.78 -15.29 20.15
CA GLY A 73 -24.20 -14.94 19.96
C GLY A 73 -24.62 -13.47 20.00
N ASP A 74 -23.85 -12.57 20.62
CA ASP A 74 -24.23 -11.17 20.73
C ASP A 74 -23.56 -10.33 19.64
N LYS A 75 -24.31 -10.05 18.58
CA LYS A 75 -23.92 -9.15 17.49
C LYS A 75 -23.65 -7.71 17.97
N ASN A 76 -23.94 -7.40 19.24
CA ASN A 76 -23.67 -6.11 19.87
C ASN A 76 -22.50 -6.15 20.87
N ALA A 77 -21.83 -7.29 21.06
CA ALA A 77 -20.64 -7.34 21.90
C ALA A 77 -19.54 -6.50 21.26
N LYS A 78 -19.20 -5.37 21.90
CA LYS A 78 -18.05 -4.56 21.50
C LYS A 78 -16.80 -5.45 21.50
N PRO A 79 -15.91 -5.35 20.49
CA PRO A 79 -14.59 -5.97 20.59
C PRO A 79 -13.91 -5.41 21.84
N THR A 80 -13.66 -6.26 22.84
CA THR A 80 -13.09 -5.89 24.14
C THR A 80 -11.59 -6.20 24.25
N GLY A 81 -11.01 -6.75 23.20
CA GLY A 81 -9.58 -7.05 23.11
C GLY A 81 -8.71 -5.80 23.02
N PRO A 82 -7.40 -5.93 23.31
CA PRO A 82 -6.45 -4.86 23.03
C PRO A 82 -6.43 -4.56 21.51
N PRO A 83 -6.43 -3.28 21.10
CA PRO A 83 -6.49 -2.91 19.70
C PRO A 83 -5.15 -3.17 19.00
N VAL A 84 -5.23 -3.76 17.81
CA VAL A 84 -4.08 -3.98 16.92
C VAL A 84 -4.32 -3.28 15.60
N LEU A 85 -3.43 -2.39 15.18
CA LEU A 85 -3.47 -1.77 13.84
C LEU A 85 -2.51 -2.47 12.89
N LEU A 86 -3.06 -3.06 11.83
CA LEU A 86 -2.34 -3.74 10.75
C LEU A 86 -2.14 -2.79 9.57
N GLN A 87 -0.88 -2.52 9.21
CA GLN A 87 -0.52 -1.63 8.12
C GLN A 87 0.25 -2.35 7.00
N HIS A 88 -0.32 -2.32 5.80
CA HIS A 88 0.22 -3.01 4.62
C HIS A 88 1.48 -2.34 4.06
N GLY A 89 2.14 -3.04 3.13
CA GLY A 89 3.35 -2.57 2.43
C GLY A 89 3.08 -1.81 1.13
N LEU A 90 4.16 -1.51 0.39
CA LEU A 90 4.09 -0.94 -0.95
C LEU A 90 3.39 -1.94 -1.89
N PHE A 91 2.57 -1.46 -2.82
CA PHE A 91 1.81 -2.30 -3.75
C PHE A 91 0.83 -3.27 -3.07
N MET A 92 0.33 -2.90 -1.89
CA MET A 92 -0.67 -3.66 -1.15
C MET A 92 -1.82 -2.76 -0.70
N ALA A 93 -2.87 -3.38 -0.17
CA ALA A 93 -3.92 -2.73 0.60
C ALA A 93 -4.27 -3.61 1.83
N GLY A 94 -5.30 -3.25 2.59
CA GLY A 94 -5.70 -3.95 3.81
C GLY A 94 -6.15 -5.40 3.61
N ASP A 95 -6.59 -5.75 2.39
CA ASP A 95 -6.93 -7.12 1.99
C ASP A 95 -5.79 -8.11 2.19
N ALA A 96 -4.54 -7.67 2.04
CA ALA A 96 -3.33 -8.48 2.19
C ALA A 96 -3.26 -9.31 3.49
N TRP A 97 -3.93 -8.87 4.55
CA TRP A 97 -3.96 -9.56 5.84
C TRP A 97 -4.97 -10.72 5.92
N PHE A 98 -5.75 -10.94 4.86
CA PHE A 98 -6.88 -11.87 4.81
C PHE A 98 -6.93 -12.75 3.54
N LEU A 99 -5.88 -12.75 2.71
CA LEU A 99 -5.89 -13.45 1.42
C LEU A 99 -5.70 -14.98 1.53
N ASN A 100 -5.18 -15.48 2.65
CA ASN A 100 -5.03 -16.91 2.92
C ASN A 100 -6.21 -17.45 3.74
N SER A 101 -6.18 -18.75 4.10
CA SER A 101 -7.19 -19.32 5.00
C SER A 101 -7.23 -18.63 6.37
N ASN A 102 -8.31 -18.84 7.11
CA ASN A 102 -8.51 -18.28 8.45
C ASN A 102 -7.34 -18.58 9.40
N GLU A 103 -6.74 -19.77 9.28
CA GLU A 103 -5.64 -20.25 10.13
C GLU A 103 -4.26 -19.74 9.68
N GLN A 104 -4.17 -19.05 8.53
CA GLN A 104 -2.92 -18.59 7.92
C GLN A 104 -2.85 -17.07 7.76
N SER A 105 -3.99 -16.40 7.83
CA SER A 105 -4.12 -14.96 7.67
C SER A 105 -4.02 -14.27 9.04
N LEU A 106 -3.01 -13.42 9.22
CA LEU A 106 -2.74 -12.78 10.51
C LEU A 106 -3.95 -12.00 11.06
N GLY A 107 -4.73 -11.37 10.18
CA GLY A 107 -5.94 -10.64 10.60
C GLY A 107 -6.98 -11.55 11.26
N PHE A 108 -7.20 -12.76 10.71
CA PHE A 108 -8.12 -13.74 11.28
C PHE A 108 -7.55 -14.38 12.55
N ILE A 109 -6.27 -14.75 12.55
CA ILE A 109 -5.59 -15.33 13.72
C ILE A 109 -5.67 -14.38 14.92
N LEU A 110 -5.38 -13.09 14.74
CA LEU A 110 -5.46 -12.11 15.83
C LEU A 110 -6.90 -11.97 16.36
N ALA A 111 -7.89 -11.93 15.45
CA ALA A 111 -9.29 -11.85 15.84
C ALA A 111 -9.70 -13.08 16.67
N ASP A 112 -9.32 -14.30 16.29
CA ASP A 112 -9.61 -15.52 17.05
C ASP A 112 -8.89 -15.60 18.39
N HIS A 113 -7.72 -14.96 18.50
CA HIS A 113 -7.00 -14.79 19.75
C HIS A 113 -7.51 -13.62 20.61
N GLY A 114 -8.65 -13.02 20.24
CA GLY A 114 -9.36 -12.05 21.06
C GLY A 114 -8.81 -10.63 20.98
N PHE A 115 -8.01 -10.29 19.97
CA PHE A 115 -7.62 -8.91 19.70
C PHE A 115 -8.74 -8.14 18.99
N ASP A 116 -8.77 -6.82 19.18
CA ASP A 116 -9.60 -5.91 18.40
C ASP A 116 -8.81 -5.47 17.16
N VAL A 117 -9.06 -6.11 16.02
CA VAL A 117 -8.21 -5.96 14.83
C VAL A 117 -8.67 -4.79 13.99
N TRP A 118 -7.78 -3.83 13.78
CA TRP A 118 -7.96 -2.68 12.90
C TRP A 118 -7.03 -2.80 11.69
N VAL A 119 -7.54 -2.47 10.51
CA VAL A 119 -6.83 -2.63 9.24
C VAL A 119 -6.75 -1.27 8.56
N GLY A 120 -5.54 -0.75 8.42
CA GLY A 120 -5.28 0.55 7.82
C GLY A 120 -5.14 0.47 6.30
N ASN A 121 -5.81 1.39 5.58
CA ASN A 121 -5.59 1.59 4.15
C ASN A 121 -5.14 3.03 3.91
N VAL A 122 -4.01 3.18 3.24
CA VAL A 122 -3.48 4.51 2.89
C VAL A 122 -4.22 5.13 1.71
N ARG A 123 -4.02 6.43 1.50
CA ARG A 123 -4.51 7.16 0.33
C ARG A 123 -4.10 6.48 -0.98
N GLY A 124 -4.95 6.59 -1.99
CA GLY A 124 -4.71 5.99 -3.32
C GLY A 124 -5.06 4.50 -3.43
N THR A 125 -5.16 3.75 -2.33
CA THR A 125 -5.57 2.34 -2.37
C THR A 125 -7.03 2.15 -2.78
N HIS A 126 -7.39 0.94 -3.22
CA HIS A 126 -8.75 0.58 -3.63
C HIS A 126 -9.79 0.78 -2.52
N TRP A 127 -9.38 0.56 -1.27
CA TRP A 127 -10.24 0.60 -0.08
C TRP A 127 -10.33 1.99 0.56
N SER A 128 -9.63 2.99 0.01
CA SER A 128 -9.76 4.39 0.42
C SER A 128 -10.73 5.15 -0.49
N HIS A 129 -11.31 6.23 0.04
CA HIS A 129 -12.51 6.86 -0.51
C HIS A 129 -12.25 8.15 -1.29
N GLY A 130 -10.98 8.50 -1.51
CA GLY A 130 -10.57 9.65 -2.29
C GLY A 130 -10.22 10.84 -1.41
N HIS A 131 -10.69 12.03 -1.77
CA HIS A 131 -10.36 13.28 -1.10
C HIS A 131 -11.59 14.19 -1.07
N THR A 132 -11.66 15.06 -0.06
CA THR A 132 -12.75 16.04 0.13
C THR A 132 -12.90 17.07 -0.99
N THR A 133 -11.82 17.42 -1.70
CA THR A 133 -11.80 18.50 -2.71
C THR A 133 -11.18 18.06 -4.03
N LEU A 134 -10.11 17.25 -4.00
CA LEU A 134 -9.37 16.83 -5.19
C LEU A 134 -10.00 15.60 -5.86
N SER A 135 -10.04 15.61 -7.19
CA SER A 135 -10.43 14.45 -7.98
C SER A 135 -9.24 13.53 -8.21
N VAL A 136 -9.47 12.21 -8.28
CA VAL A 136 -8.45 11.22 -8.67
C VAL A 136 -7.84 11.46 -10.08
N ARG A 137 -8.44 12.36 -10.87
CA ARG A 137 -7.92 12.77 -12.19
C ARG A 137 -6.96 13.96 -12.10
N ASP A 138 -6.97 14.68 -10.97
CA ASP A 138 -6.13 15.85 -10.77
C ASP A 138 -4.73 15.38 -10.39
N LYS A 139 -3.71 16.04 -10.96
CA LYS A 139 -2.31 15.78 -10.61
C LYS A 139 -2.06 15.91 -9.11
N ASP A 140 -2.67 16.92 -8.49
CA ASP A 140 -2.44 17.28 -7.09
C ASP A 140 -2.97 16.20 -6.13
N PHE A 141 -3.95 15.39 -6.55
CA PHE A 141 -4.41 14.21 -5.80
C PHE A 141 -3.30 13.15 -5.64
N TRP A 142 -2.29 13.18 -6.52
CA TRP A 142 -1.20 12.22 -6.52
C TRP A 142 0.13 12.86 -6.08
N ASP A 143 0.17 14.12 -5.67
CA ASP A 143 1.42 14.77 -5.19
C ASP A 143 1.68 14.49 -3.71
N TRP A 144 2.01 13.24 -3.40
CA TRP A 144 2.39 12.79 -2.07
C TRP A 144 3.41 11.65 -2.17
N SER A 145 4.11 11.39 -1.07
CA SER A 145 5.11 10.33 -0.93
C SER A 145 4.81 9.50 0.32
N TRP A 146 5.69 8.55 0.65
CA TRP A 146 5.60 7.78 1.88
C TRP A 146 5.63 8.65 3.15
N GLN A 147 6.17 9.88 3.05
CA GLN A 147 6.25 10.83 4.17
C GLN A 147 4.86 11.31 4.58
N GLU A 148 4.02 11.70 3.61
CA GLU A 148 2.62 12.03 3.86
C GLU A 148 1.83 10.84 4.40
N LEU A 149 2.16 9.62 3.94
CA LEU A 149 1.55 8.40 4.49
C LEU A 149 1.89 8.21 5.98
N ALA A 150 3.09 8.61 6.41
CA ALA A 150 3.49 8.53 7.81
C ALA A 150 2.87 9.66 8.65
N LEU A 151 3.02 10.91 8.19
CA LEU A 151 2.69 12.13 8.93
C LEU A 151 1.19 12.42 8.98
N TYR A 152 0.45 12.02 7.95
CA TYR A 152 -0.98 12.27 7.87
C TYR A 152 -1.76 10.96 7.99
N ASP A 153 -1.52 9.98 7.12
CA ASP A 153 -2.37 8.79 7.10
C ASP A 153 -2.22 7.96 8.37
N LEU A 154 -1.01 7.47 8.66
CA LEU A 154 -0.78 6.58 9.80
C LEU A 154 -1.03 7.29 11.13
N ALA A 155 -0.63 8.56 11.25
CA ALA A 155 -0.88 9.37 12.43
C ALA A 155 -2.39 9.49 12.73
N GLU A 156 -3.21 9.81 11.72
CA GLU A 156 -4.66 9.94 11.92
C GLU A 156 -5.35 8.58 12.14
N MET A 157 -4.87 7.51 11.50
CA MET A 157 -5.36 6.15 11.78
C MET A 157 -5.09 5.74 13.24
N ILE A 158 -3.88 5.98 13.75
CA ILE A 158 -3.53 5.70 15.16
C ILE A 158 -4.41 6.53 16.10
N ASN A 159 -4.52 7.83 15.85
CA ASN A 159 -5.33 8.73 16.67
C ASN A 159 -6.81 8.32 16.70
N PHE A 160 -7.37 7.94 15.56
CA PHE A 160 -8.75 7.48 15.43
C PHE A 160 -9.00 6.18 16.22
N VAL A 161 -8.12 5.18 16.06
CA VAL A 161 -8.24 3.90 16.78
C VAL A 161 -8.09 4.11 18.29
N TYR A 162 -7.13 4.94 18.72
CA TYR A 162 -6.90 5.24 20.12
C TYR A 162 -8.11 5.95 20.73
N SER A 163 -8.64 6.95 20.05
CA SER A 163 -9.84 7.69 20.49
C SER A 163 -11.10 6.82 20.54
N THR A 164 -11.23 5.86 19.62
CA THR A 164 -12.38 4.96 19.55
C THR A 164 -12.35 3.89 20.64
N THR A 165 -11.16 3.37 20.95
CA THR A 165 -10.97 2.25 21.87
C THR A 165 -10.60 2.70 23.28
N ASN A 166 -10.12 3.94 23.42
CA ASN A 166 -9.55 4.49 24.65
C ASN A 166 -8.47 3.60 25.26
N SER A 167 -7.66 2.98 24.39
CA SER A 167 -6.57 2.06 24.75
C SER A 167 -5.38 2.29 23.83
N LYS A 168 -4.16 2.11 24.37
CA LYS A 168 -2.95 2.07 23.56
C LYS A 168 -3.01 0.92 22.56
N ILE A 169 -2.37 1.13 21.42
CA ILE A 169 -2.47 0.28 20.24
C ILE A 169 -1.21 -0.57 20.07
N PHE A 170 -1.39 -1.84 19.75
CA PHE A 170 -0.32 -2.66 19.18
C PHE A 170 -0.24 -2.40 17.67
N PHE A 171 0.90 -1.97 17.17
CA PHE A 171 1.10 -1.74 15.75
C PHE A 171 1.77 -2.94 15.07
N VAL A 172 1.30 -3.33 13.89
CA VAL A 172 2.00 -4.28 13.03
C VAL A 172 2.13 -3.69 11.64
N GLY A 173 3.36 -3.48 11.18
CA GLY A 173 3.64 -2.95 9.85
C GLY A 173 4.40 -3.97 9.01
N HIS A 174 4.10 -4.04 7.71
CA HIS A 174 4.88 -4.82 6.75
C HIS A 174 5.56 -3.91 5.73
N SER A 175 6.86 -4.14 5.43
CA SER A 175 7.58 -3.45 4.36
C SER A 175 7.44 -1.92 4.47
N GLN A 176 6.83 -1.22 3.51
CA GLN A 176 6.58 0.23 3.59
C GLN A 176 5.80 0.66 4.85
N GLY A 177 4.90 -0.17 5.36
CA GLY A 177 4.21 0.12 6.62
C GLY A 177 5.17 0.32 7.81
N THR A 178 6.37 -0.27 7.75
CA THR A 178 7.38 -0.12 8.80
C THR A 178 8.13 1.22 8.73
N ILE A 179 8.48 1.71 7.53
CA ILE A 179 9.11 3.04 7.41
C ILE A 179 8.10 4.13 7.78
N MET A 180 6.83 3.94 7.44
CA MET A 180 5.75 4.82 7.89
C MET A 180 5.67 4.87 9.40
N ALA A 181 5.73 3.73 10.08
CA ALA A 181 5.71 3.65 11.54
C ALA A 181 6.91 4.35 12.17
N LEU A 182 8.12 4.06 11.69
CA LEU A 182 9.35 4.68 12.18
C LEU A 182 9.30 6.21 12.08
N ALA A 183 8.77 6.75 10.97
CA ALA A 183 8.60 8.19 10.81
C ALA A 183 7.45 8.75 11.66
N ALA A 184 6.29 8.08 11.72
CA ALA A 184 5.16 8.52 12.53
C ALA A 184 5.51 8.58 14.02
N PHE A 185 6.29 7.61 14.53
CA PHE A 185 6.71 7.54 15.94
C PHE A 185 7.74 8.59 16.33
N THR A 186 8.25 9.39 15.39
CA THR A 186 9.03 10.59 15.73
C THR A 186 8.18 11.71 16.33
N GLN A 187 6.85 11.64 16.15
CA GLN A 187 5.88 12.56 16.75
C GLN A 187 5.52 12.06 18.17
N PRO A 188 5.85 12.80 19.25
CA PRO A 188 5.60 12.37 20.63
C PRO A 188 4.13 12.02 20.91
N GLU A 189 3.21 12.81 20.37
CA GLU A 189 1.77 12.60 20.53
C GLU A 189 1.29 11.30 19.91
N ILE A 190 1.94 10.82 18.85
CA ILE A 190 1.58 9.57 18.17
C ILE A 190 2.17 8.37 18.91
N VAL A 191 3.45 8.43 19.30
CA VAL A 191 4.11 7.30 19.96
C VAL A 191 3.52 7.02 21.35
N ASP A 192 3.00 8.04 22.05
CA ASP A 192 2.33 7.88 23.34
C ASP A 192 1.04 7.04 23.25
N MET A 193 0.41 6.96 22.07
CA MET A 193 -0.77 6.15 21.80
C MET A 193 -0.44 4.69 21.41
N VAL A 194 0.84 4.35 21.26
CA VAL A 194 1.30 3.03 20.83
C VAL A 194 1.90 2.28 22.02
N GLU A 195 1.46 1.04 22.23
CA GLU A 195 1.97 0.18 23.29
C GLU A 195 3.24 -0.54 22.86
N ALA A 196 3.21 -1.16 21.68
CA ALA A 196 4.35 -1.82 21.07
C ALA A 196 4.15 -1.93 19.55
N ALA A 197 5.26 -2.10 18.82
CA ALA A 197 5.25 -2.22 17.36
C ALA A 197 6.01 -3.46 16.90
N ALA A 198 5.38 -4.27 16.05
CA ALA A 198 6.01 -5.36 15.31
C ALA A 198 6.26 -4.91 13.85
N LEU A 199 7.53 -4.91 13.44
CA LEU A 199 7.95 -4.45 12.11
C LEU A 199 8.40 -5.65 11.27
N LEU A 200 7.52 -6.10 10.36
CA LEU A 200 7.74 -7.27 9.50
C LEU A 200 8.44 -6.86 8.20
N CYS A 201 9.56 -7.51 7.86
CA CYS A 201 10.39 -7.14 6.69
C CYS A 201 10.72 -5.62 6.70
N PRO A 202 11.36 -5.08 7.76
CA PRO A 202 11.45 -3.64 8.01
C PRO A 202 12.29 -2.89 6.98
N ILE A 203 11.84 -1.69 6.62
CA ILE A 203 12.51 -0.75 5.73
C ILE A 203 12.83 0.50 6.53
N SER A 204 14.10 0.90 6.54
CA SER A 204 14.56 2.16 7.16
C SER A 204 15.54 2.90 6.25
N TYR A 205 16.41 2.17 5.57
CA TYR A 205 17.39 2.69 4.62
C TYR A 205 17.50 1.76 3.41
N LEU A 206 17.49 2.33 2.20
CA LEU A 206 17.51 1.56 0.95
C LEU A 206 18.85 1.61 0.20
N GLY A 207 19.90 2.21 0.76
CA GLY A 207 21.18 2.38 0.03
C GLY A 207 21.98 1.10 -0.21
N HIS A 208 21.57 -0.04 0.36
CA HIS A 208 22.17 -1.35 0.10
C HIS A 208 21.24 -2.29 -0.68
N ILE A 209 20.20 -1.76 -1.34
CA ILE A 209 19.31 -2.57 -2.16
C ILE A 209 20.10 -3.19 -3.31
N SER A 210 20.08 -4.53 -3.42
CA SER A 210 20.81 -5.26 -4.46
C SER A 210 19.94 -5.61 -5.67
N SER A 211 18.66 -5.23 -5.66
CA SER A 211 17.73 -5.41 -6.77
C SER A 211 18.22 -4.61 -7.98
N GLN A 212 18.70 -5.33 -8.99
CA GLN A 212 19.15 -4.71 -10.24
C GLN A 212 18.02 -4.03 -11.00
N PHE A 213 16.79 -4.53 -10.87
CA PHE A 213 15.62 -3.91 -11.46
C PHE A 213 15.37 -2.53 -10.84
N VAL A 214 15.28 -2.44 -9.49
CA VAL A 214 15.05 -1.16 -8.81
C VAL A 214 16.20 -0.18 -9.06
N LEU A 215 17.46 -0.64 -8.97
CA LEU A 215 18.62 0.22 -9.25
C LEU A 215 18.61 0.78 -10.68
N ARG A 216 18.18 -0.02 -11.67
CA ARG A 216 18.02 0.46 -13.05
C ARG A 216 16.89 1.48 -13.17
N LEU A 217 15.74 1.23 -12.55
CA LEU A 217 14.62 2.18 -12.59
C LEU A 217 15.00 3.54 -11.98
N VAL A 218 15.68 3.53 -10.83
CA VAL A 218 16.19 4.74 -10.18
C VAL A 218 17.26 5.41 -11.05
N GLY A 219 18.22 4.66 -11.57
CA GLY A 219 19.28 5.19 -12.43
C GLY A 219 18.76 5.83 -13.73
N MET A 220 17.68 5.30 -14.30
CA MET A 220 17.01 5.87 -15.47
C MET A 220 16.12 7.08 -15.14
N HIS A 221 15.94 7.43 -13.86
CA HIS A 221 15.02 8.47 -13.42
C HIS A 221 13.61 8.24 -13.98
N LEU A 222 13.14 6.98 -13.96
CA LEU A 222 11.87 6.58 -14.56
C LEU A 222 10.70 7.39 -13.97
N ASP A 223 10.78 7.70 -12.68
CA ASP A 223 9.87 8.60 -11.97
C ASP A 223 9.76 9.98 -12.64
N GLN A 224 10.90 10.62 -12.96
CA GLN A 224 10.94 11.91 -13.65
C GLN A 224 10.37 11.81 -15.05
N MET A 225 10.70 10.74 -15.77
CA MET A 225 10.17 10.50 -17.12
C MET A 225 8.64 10.36 -17.10
N LEU A 226 8.10 9.56 -16.17
CA LEU A 226 6.66 9.36 -16.02
C LEU A 226 5.95 10.67 -15.64
N ILE A 227 6.51 11.45 -14.71
CA ILE A 227 5.96 12.77 -14.34
C ILE A 227 5.98 13.72 -15.54
N ALA A 228 7.06 13.75 -16.32
CA ALA A 228 7.17 14.58 -17.53
C ALA A 228 6.16 14.18 -18.62
N MET A 229 5.78 12.90 -18.68
CA MET A 229 4.71 12.40 -19.56
C MET A 229 3.29 12.63 -19.02
N GLY A 230 3.15 13.30 -17.85
CA GLY A 230 1.85 13.55 -17.22
C GLY A 230 1.23 12.32 -16.57
N ILE A 231 2.02 11.25 -16.36
CA ILE A 231 1.59 10.05 -15.64
C ILE A 231 1.85 10.31 -14.16
N HIS A 232 0.78 10.57 -13.42
CA HIS A 232 0.82 10.78 -11.98
C HIS A 232 0.38 9.56 -11.19
N GLN A 233 -0.21 8.57 -11.87
CA GLN A 233 -0.72 7.36 -11.27
C GLN A 233 -0.19 6.12 -12.01
N LEU A 234 0.43 5.18 -11.28
CA LEU A 234 0.66 3.82 -11.72
C LEU A 234 -0.55 2.96 -11.37
N ASN A 235 -1.32 2.61 -12.39
CA ASN A 235 -2.45 1.68 -12.26
C ASN A 235 -2.03 0.35 -12.88
N PHE A 236 -1.60 -0.61 -12.06
CA PHE A 236 -1.19 -1.93 -12.56
C PHE A 236 -2.36 -2.75 -13.11
N ARG A 237 -3.61 -2.29 -12.93
CA ARG A 237 -4.83 -2.91 -13.47
C ARG A 237 -5.20 -2.43 -14.88
N SER A 238 -4.49 -1.46 -15.45
CA SER A 238 -4.73 -1.01 -16.82
C SER A 238 -4.12 -1.99 -17.83
N ASP A 239 -4.77 -2.18 -18.98
CA ASP A 239 -4.25 -3.01 -20.08
C ASP A 239 -2.83 -2.62 -20.49
N PHE A 240 -2.46 -1.34 -20.28
CA PHE A 240 -1.13 -0.79 -20.48
C PHE A 240 -0.08 -1.39 -19.55
N SER A 241 -0.36 -1.48 -18.25
CA SER A 241 0.59 -1.98 -17.26
C SER A 241 0.76 -3.50 -17.32
N VAL A 242 -0.31 -4.22 -17.65
CA VAL A 242 -0.24 -5.67 -17.93
C VAL A 242 0.66 -5.95 -19.14
N ARG A 243 0.51 -5.17 -20.22
CA ARG A 243 1.37 -5.29 -21.41
C ARG A 243 2.83 -4.91 -21.17
N ILE A 244 3.08 -3.90 -20.33
CA ILE A 244 4.45 -3.55 -19.93
C ILE A 244 5.06 -4.67 -19.10
N MET A 245 4.29 -5.25 -18.16
CA MET A 245 4.75 -6.41 -17.42
C MET A 245 5.03 -7.57 -18.36
N ASP A 246 4.09 -7.96 -19.24
CA ASP A 246 4.29 -9.04 -20.21
C ASP A 246 5.55 -8.80 -21.07
N SER A 247 5.78 -7.57 -21.54
CA SER A 247 6.97 -7.23 -22.34
C SER A 247 8.29 -7.24 -21.56
N ILE A 248 8.27 -6.92 -20.27
CA ILE A 248 9.45 -7.02 -19.38
C ILE A 248 9.72 -8.50 -19.04
N CYS A 249 8.65 -9.29 -18.96
CA CYS A 249 8.67 -10.72 -18.66
C CYS A 249 9.07 -11.60 -19.86
N ASP A 250 8.91 -11.11 -21.08
CA ASP A 250 9.34 -11.76 -22.33
C ASP A 250 10.84 -11.55 -22.62
N ASP A 251 11.55 -10.72 -21.84
CA ASP A 251 13.01 -10.56 -21.92
C ASP A 251 13.70 -11.72 -21.17
N GLU A 252 14.58 -12.48 -21.84
CA GLU A 252 15.27 -13.68 -21.33
C GLU A 252 16.09 -13.45 -20.04
N HIS A 253 16.23 -12.19 -19.62
CA HIS A 253 16.99 -11.77 -18.44
C HIS A 253 16.15 -11.46 -17.20
N MET A 254 14.81 -11.56 -17.24
CA MET A 254 13.92 -11.27 -16.11
C MET A 254 12.98 -12.43 -15.81
N ASP A 255 13.16 -13.09 -14.66
CA ASP A 255 12.25 -14.15 -14.22
C ASP A 255 10.98 -13.55 -13.59
N CYS A 256 9.94 -13.42 -14.40
CA CYS A 256 8.64 -12.93 -13.93
C CYS A 256 7.82 -13.92 -13.13
N SER A 257 8.23 -15.20 -13.06
CA SER A 257 7.67 -16.10 -12.04
C SER A 257 8.04 -15.63 -10.62
N ASN A 258 9.04 -14.74 -10.52
CA ASN A 258 9.59 -14.19 -9.29
C ASN A 258 9.74 -12.67 -9.32
N LEU A 259 8.83 -11.96 -10.00
CA LEU A 259 8.79 -10.50 -10.14
C LEU A 259 8.98 -9.75 -8.81
N LEU A 260 8.46 -10.29 -7.70
CA LEU A 260 8.73 -9.72 -6.38
C LEU A 260 10.21 -9.79 -6.01
N THR A 261 10.85 -10.94 -6.16
CA THR A 261 12.30 -11.11 -5.91
C THR A 261 13.12 -10.17 -6.80
N SER A 262 12.63 -9.86 -8.00
CA SER A 262 13.22 -8.84 -8.87
C SER A 262 13.08 -7.43 -8.28
N ILE A 263 11.99 -7.10 -7.57
CA ILE A 263 11.76 -5.78 -6.94
C ILE A 263 12.43 -5.68 -5.56
N THR A 264 12.31 -6.69 -4.70
CA THR A 264 12.80 -6.66 -3.31
C THR A 264 14.19 -7.28 -3.12
N GLY A 265 14.74 -7.93 -4.15
CA GLY A 265 15.94 -8.75 -4.06
C GLY A 265 15.66 -10.15 -3.50
N VAL A 266 16.65 -11.04 -3.54
CA VAL A 266 16.54 -12.38 -2.93
C VAL A 266 16.44 -12.23 -1.40
N LEU A 267 15.21 -12.23 -0.89
CA LEU A 267 14.91 -12.26 0.54
C LEU A 267 15.25 -13.66 1.10
N PHE A 268 16.54 -13.89 1.38
CA PHE A 268 17.06 -15.16 1.92
C PHE A 268 16.47 -15.57 3.28
N SER A 269 15.61 -14.77 3.91
CA SER A 269 15.16 -15.01 5.29
C SER A 269 13.65 -15.12 5.52
N PHE A 270 12.76 -14.84 4.56
CA PHE A 270 11.32 -14.91 4.80
C PHE A 270 10.50 -15.30 3.55
N PRO A 271 10.30 -16.61 3.27
CA PRO A 271 9.46 -17.07 2.15
C PRO A 271 8.01 -16.56 2.22
N ASN A 272 7.53 -16.17 3.40
CA ASN A 272 6.17 -15.64 3.60
C ASN A 272 5.99 -14.18 3.14
N CYS A 273 7.07 -13.37 2.99
CA CYS A 273 6.97 -12.03 2.40
C CYS A 273 6.69 -12.12 0.88
N VAL A 274 6.93 -13.28 0.24
CA VAL A 274 6.73 -13.48 -1.21
C VAL A 274 5.27 -13.70 -1.61
N PHE A 275 4.54 -14.47 -0.81
CA PHE A 275 3.15 -14.83 -1.11
C PHE A 275 2.18 -13.63 -1.00
N ILE A 276 2.44 -12.71 -0.07
CA ILE A 276 1.57 -11.55 0.18
C ILE A 276 1.61 -10.57 -0.99
N PHE A 277 2.77 -10.39 -1.64
CA PHE A 277 2.90 -9.45 -2.75
C PHE A 277 2.09 -9.85 -3.99
N PHE A 278 2.20 -11.11 -4.43
CA PHE A 278 1.56 -11.56 -5.68
C PHE A 278 0.03 -11.54 -5.59
N ALA A 279 -0.54 -11.80 -4.42
CA ALA A 279 -1.98 -11.78 -4.23
C ALA A 279 -2.57 -10.34 -4.17
N SER A 280 -1.75 -9.32 -3.88
CA SER A 280 -2.18 -7.92 -3.77
C SER A 280 -2.07 -7.10 -5.07
N VAL A 281 -1.37 -7.58 -6.11
CA VAL A 281 -1.14 -6.84 -7.37
C VAL A 281 -2.44 -6.48 -8.12
N LEU A 282 -3.53 -7.21 -7.85
CA LEU A 282 -4.80 -7.10 -8.56
C LEU A 282 -5.66 -5.88 -8.18
N SER A 283 -5.29 -5.12 -7.13
CA SER A 283 -6.09 -4.01 -6.57
C SER A 283 -5.44 -2.62 -6.64
N LEU A 284 -4.39 -2.43 -7.44
CA LEU A 284 -3.42 -1.35 -7.23
C LEU A 284 -3.64 -0.04 -8.03
N ARG A 285 -3.58 1.09 -7.32
CA ARG A 285 -3.41 2.46 -7.84
C ARG A 285 -2.40 3.21 -6.96
N PHE A 286 -1.31 3.70 -7.53
CA PHE A 286 -0.22 4.35 -6.77
C PHE A 286 0.20 5.66 -7.44
N THR A 287 0.84 6.57 -6.71
CA THR A 287 1.50 7.73 -7.33
C THR A 287 2.92 7.39 -7.77
N VAL A 288 3.37 8.05 -8.84
CA VAL A 288 4.77 8.04 -9.30
C VAL A 288 5.70 8.81 -8.33
N TRP A 289 5.13 9.70 -7.49
CA TRP A 289 5.88 10.57 -6.58
C TRP A 289 6.45 9.90 -5.33
N ILE A 290 6.03 8.68 -4.99
CA ILE A 290 6.54 7.93 -3.80
C ILE A 290 8.07 7.84 -3.82
N GLU A 291 8.67 7.77 -5.01
CA GLU A 291 10.11 7.57 -5.18
C GLU A 291 10.89 8.88 -5.43
N HIS A 292 10.36 9.84 -6.20
CA HIS A 292 11.12 11.04 -6.59
C HIS A 292 11.58 11.90 -5.40
N LYS A 293 10.67 12.29 -4.49
CA LYS A 293 10.99 13.13 -3.33
C LYS A 293 11.90 12.41 -2.32
N SER A 294 11.85 11.07 -2.28
CA SER A 294 12.62 10.27 -1.33
C SER A 294 14.09 10.10 -1.72
N TRP A 295 14.40 9.96 -3.02
CA TRP A 295 15.76 9.68 -3.50
C TRP A 295 16.57 10.94 -3.81
N TYR A 296 15.92 11.97 -4.36
CA TYR A 296 16.63 13.14 -4.90
C TYR A 296 16.73 14.32 -3.94
N ASP A 297 15.73 14.53 -3.07
CA ASP A 297 15.66 15.76 -2.26
C ASP A 297 16.38 15.64 -0.90
N ASN A 298 16.73 14.43 -0.43
CA ASN A 298 17.38 14.28 0.88
C ASN A 298 18.26 13.01 1.07
N PRO A 299 19.40 12.88 0.37
CA PRO A 299 20.27 11.70 0.49
C PRO A 299 20.98 11.53 1.87
N LYS A 300 20.81 12.46 2.81
CA LYS A 300 21.58 12.53 4.08
C LYS A 300 20.77 12.53 5.38
N GLN A 301 19.44 12.48 5.35
CA GLN A 301 18.63 12.54 6.60
C GLN A 301 18.43 11.19 7.31
N PHE A 302 18.93 10.08 6.76
CA PHE A 302 18.78 8.75 7.37
C PHE A 302 19.95 8.35 8.29
N ILE A 303 20.45 9.30 9.09
CA ILE A 303 21.37 9.00 10.19
C ILE A 303 20.55 9.03 11.48
N LEU A 304 20.03 7.89 11.90
CA LEU A 304 19.81 7.68 13.32
C LEU A 304 21.20 7.75 13.98
N PRO A 305 21.42 8.57 15.04
CA PRO A 305 22.68 8.58 15.73
C PRO A 305 22.95 7.15 16.23
N SER A 306 24.04 6.54 15.79
CA SER A 306 24.55 5.33 16.43
C SER A 306 24.95 5.70 17.86
N TYR A 307 24.23 5.14 18.83
CA TYR A 307 24.70 5.03 20.20
C TYR A 307 25.56 3.77 20.35
#